data_AF-Q9A8P4-F1
#
_entry.id   AF-Q9A8P4-F1
#
_cell.length_a   1.000
_cell.length_b   1.000
_cell.length_c   1.000
_cell.angle_alpha   90.00
_cell.angle_beta   90.00
_cell.angle_gamma   90.00
#
_symmetry.space_group_name_H-M   'P 1'
#
loop_
_entity.id
_entity.type
_entity.pdbx_description
1 polymer ?
#
loop_
_entity_poly.entity_id
_entity_poly.type
_entity_poly.pdbx_seq_one_letter_code
_entity_poly.pdbx_strand_id
1 'polypeptide(L)'
;MTDQTVSPFADIRQLASSPPQPGPTPALEQGGRLAEIAAWLTAWTGKTPPAVNRPVVALYAGARQGVGPRGWARERLEAIAAGGATVSRLAGVQGAGLEAFDLAIDRPSPDMVSKASMSEKEAAATMAFGMEALAKQPDLLIPGVIAAEPARTAAAVCLALFGGEASDWSSDPEPVAAAVARAREEGMGDDPLEILRQLGGRETAAVAGAILAARVQKTPVLLDGYAACAAAAIVQAVEPTAIDHCLAAHVSPARGHAKLLEKLGKQPLLSLGAEDEEGVGGVSALALVKLACEAR
;
A
#
# COMPACT_ATOMS: atom_id res chain seq x y z
N MET A 1 -40.29 -7.69 -6.28
CA MET A 1 -38.95 -7.58 -6.88
C MET A 1 -38.04 -7.09 -5.78
N THR A 2 -37.30 -8.00 -5.15
CA THR A 2 -36.30 -7.66 -4.15
C THR A 2 -35.17 -6.93 -4.86
N ASP A 3 -35.01 -5.66 -4.52
CA ASP A 3 -33.88 -4.82 -4.87
C ASP A 3 -32.61 -5.52 -4.35
N GLN A 4 -31.91 -6.26 -5.21
CA GLN A 4 -30.60 -6.80 -4.87
C GLN A 4 -29.67 -5.59 -4.79
N THR A 5 -29.54 -5.02 -3.60
CA THR A 5 -28.55 -3.99 -3.30
C THR A 5 -27.19 -4.54 -3.72
N VAL A 6 -26.65 -4.00 -4.80
CA VAL A 6 -25.31 -4.33 -5.30
C VAL A 6 -24.34 -4.15 -4.14
N SER A 7 -23.57 -5.20 -3.83
CA SER A 7 -22.56 -5.18 -2.76
C SER A 7 -21.61 -3.99 -3.00
N PRO A 8 -21.28 -3.17 -1.98
CA PRO A 8 -20.27 -2.11 -2.10
C PRO A 8 -18.92 -2.58 -2.67
N PHE A 9 -18.57 -3.85 -2.50
CA PHE A 9 -17.37 -4.43 -3.09
C PHE A 9 -17.49 -4.77 -4.58
N ALA A 10 -18.69 -4.81 -5.16
CA ALA A 10 -18.87 -5.02 -6.59
C ALA A 10 -18.22 -3.89 -7.41
N ASP A 11 -18.35 -2.64 -6.97
CA ASP A 11 -17.73 -1.48 -7.63
C ASP A 11 -16.19 -1.57 -7.60
N ILE A 12 -15.63 -2.00 -6.46
CA ILE A 12 -14.18 -2.21 -6.32
C ILE A 12 -13.69 -3.31 -7.27
N ARG A 13 -14.41 -4.44 -7.36
CA ARG A 13 -14.06 -5.53 -8.28
C ARG A 13 -14.19 -5.08 -9.74
N GLN A 14 -15.21 -4.30 -10.06
CA GLN A 14 -15.38 -3.74 -11.39
C GLN A 14 -14.22 -2.81 -11.75
N LEU A 15 -13.77 -1.96 -10.81
CA LEU A 15 -12.62 -1.09 -11.02
C LEU A 15 -11.31 -1.86 -11.23
N ALA A 16 -11.14 -2.97 -10.53
CA ALA A 16 -9.99 -3.86 -10.70
C ALA A 16 -10.05 -4.65 -12.02
N SER A 17 -11.26 -4.90 -12.55
CA SER A 17 -11.46 -5.71 -13.75
C SER A 17 -10.92 -5.02 -15.01
N SER A 18 -10.19 -5.76 -15.85
CA SER A 18 -9.59 -5.27 -17.10
C SER A 18 -8.70 -4.03 -16.92
N PRO A 19 -7.68 -4.08 -16.05
CA PRO A 19 -6.86 -2.91 -15.78
C PRO A 19 -6.08 -2.49 -17.05
N PRO A 20 -5.78 -1.20 -17.21
CA PRO A 20 -4.99 -0.74 -18.36
C PRO A 20 -3.67 -1.49 -18.46
N GLN A 21 -3.29 -1.86 -19.68
CA GLN A 21 -2.03 -2.53 -19.95
C GLN A 21 -0.89 -1.51 -20.07
N PRO A 22 0.35 -1.91 -19.74
CA PRO A 22 1.52 -1.08 -19.99
C PRO A 22 1.63 -0.78 -21.49
N GLY A 23 2.15 0.40 -21.81
CA GLY A 23 2.58 0.76 -23.15
C GLY A 23 3.86 0.01 -23.57
N PRO A 24 4.36 0.28 -24.79
CA PRO A 24 5.59 -0.35 -25.27
C PRO A 24 6.79 0.05 -24.41
N THR A 25 7.63 -0.93 -24.11
CA THR A 25 8.86 -0.74 -23.35
C THR A 25 10.00 -0.34 -24.29
N PRO A 26 10.74 0.74 -24.00
CA PRO A 26 11.89 1.12 -24.81
C PRO A 26 13.01 0.07 -24.68
N ALA A 27 13.68 -0.24 -25.78
CA ALA A 27 14.96 -0.94 -25.75
C ALA A 27 16.04 0.07 -25.37
N LEU A 28 16.67 -0.12 -24.21
CA LEU A 28 17.77 0.72 -23.73
C LEU A 28 19.12 0.09 -24.12
N GLU A 29 20.12 0.92 -24.42
CA GLU A 29 21.43 0.45 -24.88
C GLU A 29 22.20 -0.25 -23.76
N GLN A 30 22.04 0.23 -22.52
CA GLN A 30 22.58 -0.39 -21.32
C GLN A 30 21.51 -1.22 -20.59
N GLY A 31 21.93 -2.40 -20.08
CA GLY A 31 21.07 -3.28 -19.29
C GLY A 31 21.13 -3.01 -17.78
N GLY A 32 20.50 -3.89 -17.00
CA GLY A 32 20.55 -3.86 -15.54
C GLY A 32 19.44 -3.03 -14.89
N ARG A 33 19.54 -2.86 -13.57
CA ARG A 33 18.39 -2.43 -12.76
C ARG A 33 17.89 -1.01 -13.06
N LEU A 34 18.78 -0.07 -13.39
CA LEU A 34 18.36 1.29 -13.77
C LEU A 34 17.62 1.30 -15.11
N ALA A 35 18.08 0.50 -16.07
CA ALA A 35 17.39 0.33 -17.35
C ALA A 35 16.01 -0.31 -17.18
N GLU A 36 15.88 -1.33 -16.32
CA GLU A 36 14.58 -1.94 -15.98
C GLU A 36 13.60 -0.92 -15.38
N ILE A 37 14.07 -0.04 -14.49
CA ILE A 37 13.23 1.01 -13.89
C ILE A 37 12.81 2.05 -14.93
N ALA A 38 13.72 2.49 -15.80
CA ALA A 38 13.43 3.45 -16.86
C ALA A 38 12.42 2.88 -17.88
N ALA A 39 12.60 1.61 -18.24
CA ALA A 39 11.70 0.82 -19.06
C ALA A 39 10.29 0.71 -18.44
N TRP A 40 10.20 0.33 -17.18
CA TRP A 40 8.95 0.27 -16.41
C TRP A 40 8.24 1.64 -16.38
N LEU A 41 8.99 2.71 -16.06
CA LEU A 41 8.43 4.06 -15.96
C LEU A 41 7.90 4.54 -17.31
N THR A 42 8.63 4.28 -18.40
CA THR A 42 8.19 4.60 -19.76
C THR A 42 6.94 3.83 -20.15
N ALA A 43 6.90 2.53 -19.86
CA ALA A 43 5.76 1.68 -20.20
C ALA A 43 4.46 2.16 -19.52
N TRP A 44 4.54 2.61 -18.27
CA TRP A 44 3.35 3.10 -17.54
C TRP A 44 3.00 4.55 -17.87
N THR A 45 3.98 5.44 -17.97
CA THR A 45 3.71 6.87 -18.21
C THR A 45 3.57 7.24 -19.68
N GLY A 46 4.05 6.40 -20.60
CA GLY A 46 4.12 6.69 -22.04
C GLY A 46 5.11 7.80 -22.41
N LYS A 47 5.97 8.25 -21.48
CA LYS A 47 6.92 9.35 -21.69
C LYS A 47 8.29 8.83 -22.12
N THR A 48 8.81 9.38 -23.21
CA THR A 48 10.17 9.11 -23.71
C THR A 48 10.88 10.44 -24.01
N PRO A 49 11.99 10.78 -23.31
CA PRO A 49 12.60 10.02 -22.22
C PRO A 49 11.68 9.95 -20.98
N PRO A 50 11.82 8.91 -20.13
CA PRO A 50 11.06 8.84 -18.88
C PRO A 50 11.42 10.01 -17.95
N ALA A 51 10.43 10.54 -17.23
CA ALA A 51 10.62 11.64 -16.29
C ALA A 51 9.60 11.59 -15.15
N VAL A 52 10.04 11.97 -13.95
CA VAL A 52 9.20 12.10 -12.74
C VAL A 52 9.22 13.56 -12.28
N ASN A 53 8.14 14.29 -12.56
CA ASN A 53 8.03 15.72 -12.32
C ASN A 53 7.11 16.07 -11.14
N ARG A 54 6.13 15.22 -10.84
CA ARG A 54 5.12 15.42 -9.79
C ARG A 54 4.94 14.15 -8.95
N PRO A 55 6.00 13.62 -8.31
CA PRO A 55 5.85 12.50 -7.42
C PRO A 55 5.09 12.93 -6.16
N VAL A 56 4.17 12.11 -5.69
CA VAL A 56 3.39 12.36 -4.46
C VAL A 56 3.56 11.22 -3.48
N VAL A 57 3.90 11.57 -2.25
CA VAL A 57 3.83 10.70 -1.08
C VAL A 57 2.47 10.88 -0.44
N ALA A 58 1.67 9.82 -0.40
CA ALA A 58 0.33 9.82 0.18
C ALA A 58 0.33 8.98 1.46
N LEU A 59 0.22 9.63 2.61
CA LEU A 59 0.26 9.00 3.92
C LEU A 59 -1.16 8.82 4.45
N TYR A 60 -1.53 7.59 4.80
CA TYR A 60 -2.86 7.25 5.29
C TYR A 60 -2.81 6.98 6.79
N ALA A 61 -3.47 7.84 7.58
CA ALA A 61 -3.45 7.77 9.03
C ALA A 61 -4.70 7.08 9.59
N GLY A 62 -4.49 5.93 10.21
CA GLY A 62 -5.52 5.14 10.87
C GLY A 62 -5.24 4.96 12.36
N ALA A 63 -6.29 4.65 13.12
CA ALA A 63 -6.19 4.31 14.54
C ALA A 63 -7.07 3.11 14.86
N ARG A 64 -6.58 2.25 15.78
CA ARG A 64 -7.29 1.05 16.26
C ARG A 64 -7.49 1.11 17.77
N GLN A 65 -8.60 0.55 18.24
CA GLN A 65 -8.92 0.47 19.66
C GLN A 65 -7.93 -0.44 20.39
N GLY A 66 -7.25 0.08 21.40
CA GLY A 66 -6.35 -0.72 22.25
C GLY A 66 -5.00 -1.08 21.63
N VAL A 67 -4.67 -0.58 20.45
CA VAL A 67 -3.38 -0.83 19.77
C VAL A 67 -2.52 0.44 19.80
N GLY A 68 -1.32 0.32 20.38
CA GLY A 68 -0.37 1.41 20.54
C GLY A 68 -0.81 2.54 21.49
N PRO A 69 0.01 3.60 21.62
CA PRO A 69 -0.30 4.74 22.48
C PRO A 69 -1.52 5.52 21.97
N ARG A 70 -2.36 6.00 22.90
CA ARG A 70 -3.49 6.88 22.56
C ARG A 70 -2.96 8.17 21.92
N GLY A 71 -3.58 8.60 20.83
CA GLY A 71 -3.20 9.84 20.14
C GLY A 71 -1.95 9.71 19.26
N TRP A 72 -1.30 8.54 19.19
CA TRP A 72 -0.06 8.34 18.42
C TRP A 72 -0.20 8.83 16.97
N ALA A 73 -1.26 8.43 16.26
CA ALA A 73 -1.47 8.85 14.87
C ALA A 73 -1.62 10.37 14.72
N ARG A 74 -2.25 11.03 15.70
CA ARG A 74 -2.39 12.50 15.73
C ARG A 74 -1.03 13.16 15.89
N GLU A 75 -0.22 12.70 16.84
CA GLU A 75 1.13 13.23 17.07
C GLU A 75 2.01 13.07 15.81
N ARG A 76 1.88 11.95 15.10
CA ARG A 76 2.57 11.74 13.81
C ARG A 76 2.12 12.71 12.74
N LEU A 77 0.81 12.91 12.56
CA LEU A 77 0.27 13.89 11.61
C LEU A 77 0.74 15.32 11.93
N GLU A 78 0.74 15.70 13.21
CA GLU A 78 1.24 17.01 13.65
C GLU A 78 2.73 17.17 13.36
N ALA A 79 3.55 16.14 13.60
CA ALA A 79 4.97 16.15 13.28
C ALA A 79 5.25 16.26 11.76
N ILE A 80 4.42 15.61 10.94
CA ILE A 80 4.48 15.70 9.47
C ILE A 80 4.11 17.11 9.01
N ALA A 81 3.01 17.66 9.54
CA ALA A 81 2.52 18.99 9.21
C ALA A 81 3.51 20.10 9.63
N ALA A 82 4.23 19.90 10.75
CA ALA A 82 5.31 20.78 11.18
C ALA A 82 6.59 20.67 10.32
N GLY A 83 6.66 19.73 9.37
CA GLY A 83 7.84 19.48 8.54
C GLY A 83 8.99 18.79 9.28
N GLY A 84 8.77 18.35 10.52
CA GLY A 84 9.79 17.76 11.39
C GLY A 84 9.98 16.26 11.17
N ALA A 85 8.99 15.57 10.60
CA ALA A 85 9.08 14.15 10.33
C ALA A 85 10.14 13.83 9.25
N THR A 86 10.78 12.66 9.37
CA THR A 86 11.80 12.19 8.43
C THR A 86 11.28 12.19 6.98
N VAL A 87 10.06 11.68 6.76
CA VAL A 87 9.41 11.69 5.44
C VAL A 87 9.24 13.11 4.89
N SER A 88 8.87 14.09 5.72
CA SER A 88 8.72 15.50 5.30
C SER A 88 10.02 16.07 4.77
N ARG A 89 11.14 15.78 5.44
CA ARG A 89 12.46 16.25 5.03
C ARG A 89 12.94 15.57 3.76
N LEU A 90 12.76 14.25 3.66
CA LEU A 90 13.16 13.49 2.46
C LEU A 90 12.31 13.87 1.25
N ALA A 91 11.00 14.08 1.43
CA ALA A 91 10.12 14.54 0.37
C ALA A 91 10.56 15.92 -0.14
N GLY A 92 10.94 16.83 0.77
CA GLY A 92 11.51 18.14 0.42
C GLY A 92 12.79 18.03 -0.42
N VAL A 93 13.75 17.19 -0.01
CA VAL A 93 14.99 16.95 -0.77
C VAL A 93 14.70 16.39 -2.16
N GLN A 94 13.72 15.50 -2.26
CA GLN A 94 13.34 14.88 -3.53
C GLN A 94 12.35 15.71 -4.34
N GLY A 95 11.90 16.88 -3.88
CA GLY A 95 10.85 17.66 -4.54
C GLY A 95 9.55 16.88 -4.74
N ALA A 96 9.23 15.96 -3.82
CA ALA A 96 7.97 15.23 -3.82
C ALA A 96 6.88 15.99 -3.06
N GLY A 97 5.67 15.98 -3.61
CA GLY A 97 4.49 16.40 -2.85
C GLY A 97 4.25 15.45 -1.69
N LEU A 98 3.77 15.98 -0.56
CA LEU A 98 3.45 15.20 0.62
C LEU A 98 2.02 15.50 1.04
N GLU A 99 1.18 14.48 1.03
CA GLU A 99 -0.24 14.56 1.39
C GLU A 99 -0.54 13.55 2.49
N ALA A 100 -1.19 14.00 3.55
CA ALA A 100 -1.60 13.15 4.66
C ALA A 100 -3.12 13.13 4.78
N PHE A 101 -3.67 11.92 4.85
CA PHE A 101 -5.11 11.64 4.85
C PHE A 101 -5.51 11.10 6.23
N ASP A 102 -6.35 11.84 6.94
CA ASP A 102 -6.92 11.42 8.23
C ASP A 102 -8.10 10.47 7.99
N LEU A 103 -7.99 9.22 8.44
CA LEU A 103 -9.02 8.19 8.32
C LEU A 103 -9.82 8.04 9.61
N ALA A 104 -10.28 9.19 10.14
CA ALA A 104 -11.01 9.31 11.38
C ALA A 104 -10.24 8.74 12.58
N ILE A 105 -9.01 9.24 12.80
CA ILE A 105 -8.14 8.80 13.90
C ILE A 105 -8.77 9.01 15.29
N ASP A 106 -9.70 9.95 15.41
CA ASP A 106 -10.47 10.23 16.64
C ASP A 106 -11.63 9.26 16.88
N ARG A 107 -11.90 8.40 15.90
CA ARG A 107 -12.87 7.30 16.00
C ARG A 107 -12.17 6.00 15.63
N PRO A 108 -11.29 5.48 16.50
CA PRO A 108 -10.49 4.30 16.19
C PRO A 108 -11.37 3.12 15.80
N SER A 109 -10.97 2.41 14.75
CA SER A 109 -11.61 1.16 14.34
C SER A 109 -11.43 0.09 15.41
N PRO A 110 -12.29 -0.95 15.46
CA PRO A 110 -12.02 -2.14 16.24
C PRO A 110 -10.63 -2.74 15.94
N ASP A 111 -10.07 -3.43 16.92
CA ASP A 111 -8.90 -4.29 16.71
C ASP A 111 -9.33 -5.64 16.12
N MET A 112 -8.62 -6.10 15.10
CA MET A 112 -8.90 -7.33 14.34
C MET A 112 -8.93 -8.60 15.21
N VAL A 113 -8.24 -8.57 16.35
CA VAL A 113 -8.24 -9.67 17.34
C VAL A 113 -9.61 -9.77 18.02
N SER A 114 -10.28 -8.64 18.22
CA SER A 114 -11.56 -8.56 18.94
C SER A 114 -12.78 -8.78 18.05
N LYS A 115 -12.78 -8.24 16.83
CA LYS A 115 -13.83 -8.35 15.81
C LYS A 115 -13.34 -7.77 14.49
N ALA A 116 -14.15 -7.86 13.44
CA ALA A 116 -13.83 -7.26 12.15
C ALA A 116 -13.50 -5.75 12.27
N SER A 117 -12.39 -5.34 11.65
CA SER A 117 -11.90 -3.96 11.69
C SER A 117 -12.86 -2.96 11.04
N MET A 118 -13.61 -3.37 10.02
CA MET A 118 -14.52 -2.50 9.28
C MET A 118 -15.84 -3.21 8.94
N SER A 119 -16.88 -2.42 8.68
CA SER A 119 -18.03 -2.90 7.91
C SER A 119 -17.71 -2.93 6.41
N GLU A 120 -18.48 -3.66 5.60
CA GLU A 120 -18.27 -3.72 4.15
C GLU A 120 -18.38 -2.32 3.51
N LYS A 121 -19.38 -1.53 3.92
CA LYS A 121 -19.56 -0.14 3.47
C LYS A 121 -18.39 0.74 3.86
N GLU A 122 -17.87 0.57 5.07
CA GLU A 122 -16.73 1.35 5.56
C GLU A 122 -15.43 0.99 4.82
N ALA A 123 -15.19 -0.30 4.57
CA ALA A 123 -14.04 -0.76 3.80
C ALA A 123 -14.09 -0.19 2.36
N ALA A 124 -15.22 -0.34 1.67
CA ALA A 124 -15.40 0.20 0.32
C ALA A 124 -15.27 1.73 0.27
N ALA A 125 -15.89 2.45 1.21
CA ALA A 125 -15.77 3.91 1.30
C ALA A 125 -14.34 4.37 1.61
N THR A 126 -13.61 3.64 2.45
CA THR A 126 -12.22 3.95 2.78
C THR A 126 -11.29 3.71 1.59
N MET A 127 -11.52 2.63 0.83
CA MET A 127 -10.82 2.42 -0.45
C MET A 127 -11.09 3.58 -1.42
N ALA A 128 -12.35 4.00 -1.58
CA ALA A 128 -12.70 5.13 -2.43
C ALA A 128 -12.04 6.43 -1.97
N PHE A 129 -11.97 6.69 -0.65
CA PHE A 129 -11.26 7.85 -0.10
C PHE A 129 -9.75 7.80 -0.40
N GLY A 130 -9.14 6.61 -0.33
CA GLY A 130 -7.74 6.42 -0.74
C GLY A 130 -7.44 6.78 -2.20
N MET A 131 -8.45 6.73 -3.08
CA MET A 131 -8.28 7.14 -4.48
C MET A 131 -8.03 8.65 -4.63
N GLU A 132 -8.36 9.45 -3.62
CA GLU A 132 -8.23 10.92 -3.65
C GLU A 132 -6.79 11.38 -3.88
N ALA A 133 -5.79 10.59 -3.46
CA ALA A 133 -4.38 10.88 -3.74
C ALA A 133 -4.05 11.01 -5.25
N LEU A 134 -4.90 10.48 -6.12
CA LEU A 134 -4.74 10.56 -7.57
C LEU A 134 -5.52 11.73 -8.19
N ALA A 135 -6.30 12.48 -7.42
CA ALA A 135 -7.13 13.58 -7.93
C ALA A 135 -6.31 14.68 -8.64
N LYS A 136 -5.08 14.92 -8.16
CA LYS A 136 -4.14 15.89 -8.75
C LYS A 136 -3.22 15.29 -9.82
N GLN A 137 -3.51 14.07 -10.27
CA GLN A 137 -2.80 13.31 -11.31
C GLN A 137 -1.28 13.31 -11.08
N PRO A 138 -0.79 12.71 -9.97
CA PRO A 138 0.64 12.54 -9.78
C PRO A 138 1.21 11.63 -10.88
N ASP A 139 2.45 11.87 -11.28
CA ASP A 139 3.14 11.03 -12.27
C ASP A 139 3.94 9.88 -11.63
N LEU A 140 3.96 9.83 -10.29
CA LEU A 140 4.40 8.69 -9.49
C LEU A 140 3.78 8.80 -8.09
N LEU A 141 3.26 7.69 -7.56
CA LEU A 141 2.66 7.62 -6.23
C LEU A 141 3.53 6.79 -5.27
N ILE A 142 3.64 7.26 -4.02
CA ILE A 142 4.32 6.58 -2.93
C ILE A 142 3.34 6.47 -1.75
N PRO A 143 2.56 5.38 -1.63
CA PRO A 143 1.67 5.20 -0.49
C PRO A 143 2.48 4.85 0.77
N GLY A 144 2.16 5.53 1.88
CA GLY A 144 2.68 5.23 3.21
C GLY A 144 1.55 5.10 4.23
N VAL A 145 1.87 4.48 5.36
CA VAL A 145 0.93 4.16 6.43
C VAL A 145 1.35 4.83 7.72
N ILE A 146 0.41 5.50 8.37
CA ILE A 146 0.54 6.00 9.74
C ILE A 146 -0.46 5.22 10.59
N ALA A 147 0.00 4.15 11.22
CA ALA A 147 -0.78 3.42 12.22
C ALA A 147 0.18 2.80 13.24
N ALA A 148 -0.30 2.55 14.46
CA ALA A 148 0.47 1.82 15.45
C ALA A 148 0.49 0.32 15.09
N GLU A 149 1.68 -0.29 15.10
CA GLU A 149 1.88 -1.72 14.77
C GLU A 149 1.34 -2.14 13.39
N PRO A 150 1.69 -1.43 12.29
CA PRO A 150 1.17 -1.73 10.95
C PRO A 150 1.62 -3.10 10.45
N ALA A 151 2.83 -3.55 10.82
CA ALA A 151 3.36 -4.87 10.52
C ALA A 151 2.49 -6.04 11.04
N ARG A 152 1.81 -5.88 12.20
CA ARG A 152 0.89 -6.90 12.73
C ARG A 152 -0.31 -7.10 11.81
N THR A 153 -0.85 -5.98 11.30
CA THR A 153 -1.98 -5.97 10.35
C THR A 153 -1.57 -6.57 9.01
N ALA A 154 -0.39 -6.19 8.52
CA ALA A 154 0.19 -6.78 7.31
C ALA A 154 0.37 -8.30 7.45
N ALA A 155 0.87 -8.77 8.60
CA ALA A 155 1.06 -10.19 8.89
C ALA A 155 -0.25 -10.99 8.89
N ALA A 156 -1.32 -10.44 9.51
CA ALA A 156 -2.64 -11.08 9.52
C ALA A 156 -3.23 -11.20 8.11
N VAL A 157 -3.13 -10.13 7.31
CA VAL A 157 -3.52 -10.15 5.90
C VAL A 157 -2.74 -11.21 5.11
N CYS A 158 -1.41 -11.26 5.28
CA CYS A 158 -0.57 -12.24 4.59
C CYS A 158 -0.88 -13.68 5.00
N LEU A 159 -1.08 -13.94 6.29
CA LEU A 159 -1.44 -15.27 6.80
C LEU A 159 -2.79 -15.72 6.22
N ALA A 160 -3.76 -14.81 6.15
CA ALA A 160 -5.07 -15.12 5.57
C ALA A 160 -4.99 -15.44 4.07
N LEU A 161 -4.24 -14.65 3.29
CA LEU A 161 -4.11 -14.81 1.84
C LEU A 161 -3.25 -16.02 1.43
N PHE A 162 -2.14 -16.25 2.13
CA PHE A 162 -1.10 -17.17 1.66
C PHE A 162 -0.91 -18.40 2.56
N GLY A 163 -1.58 -18.45 3.71
CA GLY A 163 -1.46 -19.54 4.68
C GLY A 163 -0.06 -19.65 5.29
N GLY A 164 0.24 -20.86 5.78
CA GLY A 164 1.45 -21.15 6.57
C GLY A 164 1.25 -20.88 8.07
N GLU A 165 2.35 -20.71 8.78
CA GLU A 165 2.35 -20.45 10.22
C GLU A 165 2.40 -18.94 10.49
N ALA A 166 1.75 -18.48 11.56
CA ALA A 166 1.78 -17.06 11.94
C ALA A 166 3.20 -16.56 12.22
N SER A 167 4.09 -17.45 12.69
CA SER A 167 5.51 -17.16 12.93
C SER A 167 6.31 -16.87 11.67
N ASP A 168 5.79 -17.21 10.49
CA ASP A 168 6.43 -16.85 9.21
C ASP A 168 6.22 -15.37 8.87
N TRP A 169 5.13 -14.79 9.38
CA TRP A 169 4.65 -13.47 9.00
C TRP A 169 4.84 -12.42 10.08
N SER A 170 4.98 -12.81 11.35
CA SER A 170 5.11 -11.88 12.47
C SER A 170 6.14 -12.37 13.49
N SER A 171 6.85 -11.43 14.09
CA SER A 171 7.66 -11.67 15.29
C SER A 171 6.80 -11.88 16.55
N ASP A 172 5.54 -11.45 16.50
CA ASP A 172 4.51 -11.68 17.51
C ASP A 172 3.34 -12.45 16.87
N PRO A 173 3.42 -13.80 16.80
CA PRO A 173 2.51 -14.61 16.01
C PRO A 173 1.16 -14.89 16.67
N GLU A 174 1.07 -14.84 18.00
CA GLU A 174 -0.15 -15.25 18.72
C GLU A 174 -1.35 -14.34 18.39
N PRO A 175 -1.25 -12.99 18.42
CA PRO A 175 -2.37 -12.12 18.08
C PRO A 175 -2.76 -12.26 16.60
N VAL A 176 -1.79 -12.51 15.73
CA VAL A 176 -1.99 -12.71 14.29
C VAL A 176 -2.79 -13.99 14.02
N ALA A 177 -2.39 -15.10 14.64
CA ALA A 177 -3.10 -16.38 14.53
C ALA A 177 -4.54 -16.26 15.10
N ALA A 178 -4.70 -15.62 16.26
CA ALA A 178 -6.01 -15.42 16.89
C ALA A 178 -6.95 -14.59 16.01
N ALA A 179 -6.46 -13.49 15.43
CA ALA A 179 -7.26 -12.64 14.54
C ALA A 179 -7.75 -13.41 13.29
N VAL A 180 -6.86 -14.19 12.66
CA VAL A 180 -7.21 -14.99 11.47
C VAL A 180 -8.19 -16.12 11.82
N ALA A 181 -7.98 -16.81 12.95
CA ALA A 181 -8.90 -17.86 13.40
C ALA A 181 -10.31 -17.31 13.62
N ARG A 182 -10.43 -16.20 14.37
CA ARG A 182 -11.70 -15.49 14.57
C ARG A 182 -12.35 -15.10 13.24
N ALA A 183 -11.58 -14.52 12.32
CA ALA A 183 -12.10 -14.10 11.02
C ALA A 183 -12.68 -15.29 10.22
N ARG A 184 -12.00 -16.44 10.25
CA ARG A 184 -12.48 -17.67 9.61
C ARG A 184 -13.76 -18.19 10.26
N GLU A 185 -13.87 -18.16 11.58
CA GLU A 185 -15.10 -18.53 12.31
C GLU A 185 -16.27 -17.60 11.96
N GLU A 186 -16.01 -16.31 11.73
CA GLU A 186 -17.00 -15.33 11.26
C GLU A 186 -17.29 -15.38 9.75
N GLY A 187 -16.76 -16.38 9.04
CA GLY A 187 -17.08 -16.60 7.63
C GLY A 187 -16.34 -15.67 6.65
N MET A 188 -15.13 -15.20 6.99
CA MET A 188 -14.26 -14.43 6.07
C MET A 188 -14.07 -15.10 4.70
N GLY A 189 -14.01 -16.44 4.67
CA GLY A 189 -13.68 -17.18 3.47
C GLY A 189 -12.29 -16.82 2.93
N ASP A 190 -12.13 -16.95 1.62
CA ASP A 190 -10.90 -16.63 0.89
C ASP A 190 -11.06 -15.38 -0.01
N ASP A 191 -12.14 -14.61 0.18
CA ASP A 191 -12.36 -13.36 -0.58
C ASP A 191 -11.37 -12.29 -0.08
N PRO A 192 -10.50 -11.74 -0.94
CA PRO A 192 -9.51 -10.75 -0.54
C PRO A 192 -10.12 -9.46 0.04
N LEU A 193 -11.32 -9.05 -0.39
CA LEU A 193 -11.97 -7.86 0.17
C LEU A 193 -12.59 -8.15 1.54
N GLU A 194 -13.02 -9.38 1.81
CA GLU A 194 -13.40 -9.81 3.15
C GLU A 194 -12.19 -9.92 4.08
N ILE A 195 -11.05 -10.42 3.59
CA ILE A 195 -9.78 -10.42 4.33
C ILE A 195 -9.40 -8.99 4.74
N LEU A 196 -9.44 -8.04 3.79
CA LEU A 196 -9.17 -6.63 4.07
C LEU A 196 -10.13 -6.06 5.11
N ARG A 197 -11.43 -6.33 4.99
CA ARG A 197 -12.47 -5.84 5.90
C ARG A 197 -12.27 -6.35 7.33
N GLN A 198 -11.90 -7.62 7.46
CA GLN A 198 -11.81 -8.31 8.74
C GLN A 198 -10.48 -8.11 9.46
N LEU A 199 -9.37 -8.11 8.70
CA LEU A 199 -8.01 -8.18 9.25
C LEU A 199 -7.16 -6.95 8.91
N GLY A 200 -7.57 -6.12 7.94
CA GLY A 200 -6.89 -4.88 7.61
C GLY A 200 -7.17 -3.75 8.60
N GLY A 201 -6.67 -2.56 8.27
CA GLY A 201 -7.08 -1.30 8.88
C GLY A 201 -7.58 -0.33 7.82
N ARG A 202 -8.08 0.84 8.25
CA ARG A 202 -8.53 1.87 7.31
C ARG A 202 -7.38 2.34 6.42
N GLU A 203 -6.19 2.47 6.98
CA GLU A 203 -4.97 2.81 6.27
C GLU A 203 -4.62 1.78 5.18
N THR A 204 -4.73 0.48 5.47
CA THR A 204 -4.52 -0.57 4.47
C THR A 204 -5.58 -0.51 3.36
N ALA A 205 -6.85 -0.26 3.72
CA ALA A 205 -7.92 -0.13 2.74
C ALA A 205 -7.73 1.11 1.85
N ALA A 206 -7.34 2.24 2.41
CA ALA A 206 -7.05 3.45 1.65
C ALA A 206 -5.86 3.23 0.69
N VAL A 207 -4.78 2.59 1.15
CA VAL A 207 -3.65 2.24 0.26
C VAL A 207 -4.09 1.31 -0.88
N ALA A 208 -4.92 0.29 -0.59
CA ALA A 208 -5.43 -0.60 -1.63
C ALA A 208 -6.26 0.17 -2.69
N GLY A 209 -7.11 1.09 -2.26
CA GLY A 209 -7.85 1.98 -3.16
C GLY A 209 -6.94 2.89 -3.98
N ALA A 210 -5.91 3.47 -3.36
CA ALA A 210 -4.92 4.31 -4.04
C ALA A 210 -4.16 3.54 -5.13
N ILE A 211 -3.76 2.30 -4.85
CA ILE A 211 -3.08 1.41 -5.82
C ILE A 211 -4.00 1.13 -7.01
N LEU A 212 -5.28 0.82 -6.78
CA LEU A 212 -6.27 0.58 -7.84
C LEU A 212 -6.49 1.82 -8.71
N ALA A 213 -6.70 2.98 -8.09
CA ALA A 213 -6.85 4.23 -8.82
C ALA A 213 -5.60 4.58 -9.64
N ALA A 214 -4.41 4.38 -9.08
CA ALA A 214 -3.15 4.55 -9.78
C ALA A 214 -3.06 3.63 -11.01
N ARG A 215 -3.55 2.38 -10.91
CA ARG A 215 -3.60 1.46 -12.06
C ARG A 215 -4.48 1.99 -13.17
N VAL A 216 -5.69 2.44 -12.84
CA VAL A 216 -6.66 2.99 -13.81
C VAL A 216 -6.07 4.21 -14.53
N GLN A 217 -5.31 5.04 -13.82
CA GLN A 217 -4.67 6.23 -14.38
C GLN A 217 -3.28 5.98 -15.00
N LYS A 218 -2.81 4.72 -15.01
CA LYS A 218 -1.44 4.33 -15.40
C LYS A 218 -0.33 5.09 -14.65
N THR A 219 -0.60 5.52 -13.41
CA THR A 219 0.37 6.16 -12.53
C THR A 219 1.25 5.09 -11.89
N PRO A 220 2.58 5.08 -12.11
CA PRO A 220 3.50 4.17 -11.44
C PRO A 220 3.45 4.32 -9.91
N VAL A 221 3.60 3.21 -9.18
CA VAL A 221 3.57 3.19 -7.71
C VAL A 221 4.87 2.61 -7.15
N LEU A 222 5.44 3.25 -6.12
CA LEU A 222 6.49 2.69 -5.29
C LEU A 222 5.89 2.24 -3.95
N LEU A 223 5.73 0.94 -3.77
CA LEU A 223 5.24 0.35 -2.52
C LEU A 223 6.32 0.53 -1.45
N ASP A 224 6.01 1.24 -0.36
CA ASP A 224 6.94 1.54 0.73
C ASP A 224 7.22 0.28 1.59
N GLY A 225 6.62 0.19 2.78
CA GLY A 225 6.85 -0.86 3.75
C GLY A 225 5.92 -2.07 3.63
N TYR A 226 5.89 -2.85 4.72
CA TYR A 226 5.21 -4.14 4.77
C TYR A 226 3.68 -4.00 4.58
N ALA A 227 3.06 -3.02 5.22
CA ALA A 227 1.62 -2.74 5.12
C ALA A 227 1.21 -2.23 3.74
N ALA A 228 2.02 -1.39 3.09
CA ALA A 228 1.77 -0.97 1.71
C ALA A 228 1.83 -2.17 0.75
N CYS A 229 2.80 -3.07 0.94
CA CYS A 229 2.87 -4.32 0.19
C CYS A 229 1.70 -5.27 0.53
N ALA A 230 1.22 -5.33 1.77
CA ALA A 230 0.07 -6.15 2.14
C ALA A 230 -1.24 -5.63 1.50
N ALA A 231 -1.40 -4.31 1.40
CA ALA A 231 -2.48 -3.72 0.62
C ALA A 231 -2.37 -4.07 -0.88
N ALA A 232 -1.15 -4.05 -1.44
CA ALA A 232 -0.92 -4.52 -2.81
C ALA A 232 -1.25 -6.00 -3.00
N ALA A 233 -1.01 -6.84 -1.98
CA ALA A 233 -1.36 -8.26 -2.00
C ALA A 233 -2.88 -8.49 -2.09
N ILE A 234 -3.66 -7.69 -1.37
CA ILE A 234 -5.12 -7.70 -1.48
C ILE A 234 -5.55 -7.34 -2.90
N VAL A 235 -4.97 -6.27 -3.47
CA VAL A 235 -5.28 -5.84 -4.84
C VAL A 235 -4.90 -6.91 -5.87
N GLN A 236 -3.73 -7.54 -5.73
CA GLN A 236 -3.29 -8.63 -6.61
C GLN A 236 -4.16 -9.89 -6.48
N ALA A 237 -4.66 -10.17 -5.27
CA ALA A 237 -5.57 -11.30 -5.05
C ALA A 237 -6.96 -11.07 -5.66
N VAL A 238 -7.39 -9.80 -5.81
CA VAL A 238 -8.61 -9.45 -6.57
C VAL A 238 -8.39 -9.65 -8.07
N GLU A 239 -7.27 -9.16 -8.61
CA GLU A 239 -6.89 -9.29 -10.02
C GLU A 239 -5.36 -9.45 -10.14
N PRO A 240 -4.84 -10.61 -10.63
CA PRO A 240 -3.42 -10.93 -10.59
C PRO A 240 -2.48 -9.90 -11.22
N THR A 241 -2.96 -9.21 -12.26
CA THR A 241 -2.17 -8.20 -12.99
C THR A 241 -2.32 -6.79 -12.42
N ALA A 242 -3.18 -6.58 -11.41
CA ALA A 242 -3.56 -5.25 -10.94
C ALA A 242 -2.40 -4.43 -10.35
N ILE A 243 -1.29 -5.08 -9.98
CA ILE A 243 -0.09 -4.42 -9.40
C ILE A 243 1.12 -4.37 -10.34
N ASP A 244 0.98 -4.64 -11.64
CA ASP A 244 2.10 -4.55 -12.60
C ASP A 244 2.70 -3.15 -12.72
N HIS A 245 1.92 -2.11 -12.40
CA HIS A 245 2.35 -0.71 -12.30
C HIS A 245 3.09 -0.39 -11.00
N CYS A 246 3.26 -1.36 -10.11
CA CYS A 246 3.96 -1.19 -8.83
C CYS A 246 5.38 -1.77 -8.87
N LEU A 247 6.33 -1.05 -8.26
CA LEU A 247 7.62 -1.57 -7.80
C LEU A 247 7.67 -1.57 -6.27
N ALA A 248 8.44 -2.49 -5.70
CA ALA A 248 8.75 -2.46 -4.27
C ALA A 248 9.91 -1.50 -4.01
N ALA A 249 9.67 -0.46 -3.22
CA ALA A 249 10.67 0.55 -2.89
C ALA A 249 11.79 -0.03 -2.03
N HIS A 250 11.42 -0.71 -0.95
CA HIS A 250 12.38 -1.33 -0.05
C HIS A 250 11.86 -2.61 0.59
N VAL A 251 12.75 -3.33 1.24
CA VAL A 251 12.40 -4.36 2.23
C VAL A 251 12.69 -3.82 3.63
N SER A 252 11.71 -3.95 4.53
CA SER A 252 11.84 -3.61 5.95
C SER A 252 12.39 -4.82 6.74
N PRO A 253 12.91 -4.62 7.97
CA PRO A 253 13.34 -5.74 8.81
C PRO A 253 12.16 -6.50 9.44
N ALA A 254 10.92 -6.03 9.26
CA ALA A 254 9.73 -6.69 9.76
C ALA A 254 9.66 -8.13 9.24
N ARG A 255 9.38 -9.07 10.15
CA ARG A 255 9.19 -10.47 9.79
C ARG A 255 8.08 -10.58 8.75
N GLY A 256 8.24 -11.47 7.77
CA GLY A 256 7.25 -11.68 6.71
C GLY A 256 7.36 -10.74 5.50
N HIS A 257 8.00 -9.56 5.60
CA HIS A 257 8.01 -8.63 4.47
C HIS A 257 8.80 -9.16 3.27
N ALA A 258 10.00 -9.72 3.47
CA ALA A 258 10.76 -10.35 2.38
C ALA A 258 9.98 -11.50 1.71
N LYS A 259 9.34 -12.36 2.52
CA LYS A 259 8.47 -13.46 2.04
C LYS A 259 7.27 -12.93 1.24
N LEU A 260 6.68 -11.81 1.67
CA LEU A 260 5.60 -11.16 0.93
C LEU A 260 6.08 -10.66 -0.43
N LEU A 261 7.24 -10.00 -0.49
CA LEU A 261 7.80 -9.51 -1.75
C LEU A 261 8.03 -10.64 -2.76
N GLU A 262 8.47 -11.81 -2.30
CA GLU A 262 8.55 -13.02 -3.13
C GLU A 262 7.18 -13.45 -3.66
N LYS A 263 6.14 -13.45 -2.81
CA LYS A 263 4.75 -13.77 -3.22
C LYS A 263 4.19 -12.78 -4.24
N LEU A 264 4.54 -11.51 -4.12
CA LEU A 264 4.15 -10.46 -5.06
C LEU A 264 4.96 -10.48 -6.37
N GLY A 265 6.04 -11.26 -6.44
CA GLY A 265 6.98 -11.23 -7.56
C GLY A 265 7.72 -9.90 -7.70
N LYS A 266 7.97 -9.20 -6.58
CA LYS A 266 8.59 -7.86 -6.57
C LYS A 266 9.97 -7.93 -5.90
N GLN A 267 11.01 -7.60 -6.66
CA GLN A 267 12.33 -7.37 -6.10
C GLN A 267 12.42 -5.93 -5.54
N PRO A 268 12.77 -5.73 -4.25
CA PRO A 268 12.88 -4.40 -3.67
C PRO A 268 14.04 -3.62 -4.28
N LEU A 269 13.89 -2.29 -4.40
CA LEU A 269 14.98 -1.42 -4.88
C LEU A 269 16.05 -1.17 -3.81
N LEU A 270 15.65 -1.17 -2.53
CA LEU A 270 16.53 -0.85 -1.41
C LEU A 270 16.36 -1.82 -0.23
N SER A 271 17.40 -1.91 0.60
CA SER A 271 17.33 -2.51 1.93
C SER A 271 18.02 -1.56 2.90
N LEU A 272 17.23 -0.75 3.61
CA LEU A 272 17.72 0.34 4.47
C LEU A 272 17.65 0.01 5.96
N GLY A 273 17.00 -1.09 6.33
CA GLY A 273 16.64 -1.35 7.73
C GLY A 273 15.61 -0.35 8.30
N ALA A 274 14.88 0.36 7.43
CA ALA A 274 13.83 1.29 7.84
C ALA A 274 12.63 0.51 8.39
N GLU A 275 12.23 0.84 9.62
CA GLU A 275 11.07 0.26 10.30
C GLU A 275 9.80 1.12 10.14
N ASP A 276 9.96 2.44 10.04
CA ASP A 276 8.86 3.36 9.82
C ASP A 276 8.24 3.15 8.44
N GLU A 277 6.95 2.82 8.40
CA GLU A 277 6.19 2.57 7.17
C GLU A 277 5.52 3.86 6.62
N GLU A 278 6.04 5.02 7.01
CA GLU A 278 5.51 6.34 6.68
C GLU A 278 6.05 6.88 5.33
N GLY A 279 6.37 6.01 4.37
CA GLY A 279 6.84 6.43 3.05
C GLY A 279 8.35 6.73 2.96
N VAL A 280 9.12 6.52 4.03
CA VAL A 280 10.56 6.82 4.07
C VAL A 280 11.34 5.98 3.06
N GLY A 281 11.05 4.69 2.96
CA GLY A 281 11.70 3.79 2.00
C GLY A 281 11.30 4.13 0.56
N GLY A 282 10.03 4.45 0.35
CA GLY A 282 9.46 4.93 -0.90
C GLY A 282 10.13 6.19 -1.45
N VAL A 283 10.23 7.23 -0.62
CA VAL A 283 10.91 8.49 -0.99
C VAL A 283 12.41 8.28 -1.19
N SER A 284 13.03 7.36 -0.45
CA SER A 284 14.43 7.00 -0.69
C SER A 284 14.60 6.32 -2.05
N ALA A 285 13.71 5.39 -2.41
CA ALA A 285 13.73 4.70 -3.70
C ALA A 285 13.43 5.63 -4.88
N LEU A 286 12.69 6.72 -4.67
CA LEU A 286 12.48 7.76 -5.68
C LEU A 286 13.82 8.34 -6.19
N ALA A 287 14.89 8.37 -5.37
CA ALA A 287 16.22 8.78 -5.83
C ALA A 287 16.69 7.90 -7.00
N LEU A 288 16.55 6.58 -6.85
CA LEU A 288 16.95 5.61 -7.86
C LEU A 288 16.08 5.72 -9.12
N VAL A 289 14.78 5.96 -8.97
CA VAL A 289 13.88 6.17 -10.10
C VAL A 289 14.26 7.42 -10.89
N LYS A 290 14.61 8.52 -10.21
CA LYS A 290 15.09 9.74 -10.88
C LYS A 290 16.43 9.51 -11.58
N LEU A 291 17.37 8.79 -10.96
CA LEU A 291 18.62 8.41 -11.62
C LEU A 291 18.39 7.50 -12.83
N ALA A 292 17.41 6.60 -12.77
CA ALA A 292 17.03 5.76 -13.90
C ALA A 292 16.48 6.59 -15.08
N CYS A 293 15.85 7.75 -14.84
CA CYS A 293 15.42 8.65 -15.91
C CYS A 293 16.60 9.20 -16.74
N GLU A 294 17.81 9.22 -16.16
CA GLU A 294 19.03 9.69 -16.81
C GLU A 294 19.84 8.56 -17.47
N ALA A 295 19.44 7.30 -17.27
CA ALA A 295 20.08 6.15 -17.92
C ALA A 295 19.74 6.12 -19.42
N ARG A 296 20.72 5.80 -20.27
CA ARG A 296 20.60 5.73 -21.73
C ARG A 296 21.04 4.36 -22.22
#